data_AF-A0A401X8S2-F1
#
_entry.id   AF-A0A401X8S2-F1
#
_cell.length_a   1.000
_cell.length_b   1.000
_cell.length_c   1.000
_cell.angle_alpha   90.00
_cell.angle_beta   90.00
_cell.angle_gamma   90.00
#
_symmetry.space_group_name_H-M   'P 1'
#
loop_
_entity.id
_entity.type
_entity.pdbx_description
1 polymer ?
#
loop_
_entity_poly.entity_id
_entity_poly.type
_entity_poly.pdbx_seq_one_letter_code
_entity_poly.pdbx_strand_id
1 'polypeptide(L)'
;MRFPRRWRNRLEFITGREEIVAFLKRKWEREQDYRLTKELWTFQDNRIAVRFAYEWKDHAEQWFRSHGNENWEFDGAGLMRYRAASINDQPISADDRLFHWPAGRRPEDHPGLSALGL
;
A
#
# COMPACT_ATOMS: atom_id res chain seq x y z
N MET A 1 -14.43 -3.89 -25.17
CA MET A 1 -14.95 -2.89 -24.20
C MET A 1 -13.98 -2.84 -23.03
N ARG A 2 -13.37 -1.69 -22.71
CA ARG A 2 -12.42 -1.56 -21.60
C ARG A 2 -13.21 -1.15 -20.35
N PHE A 3 -13.41 -2.08 -19.42
CA PHE A 3 -14.11 -1.76 -18.18
C PHE A 3 -13.26 -0.81 -17.32
N PRO A 4 -13.88 0.13 -16.59
CA PRO A 4 -13.16 1.03 -15.70
C PRO A 4 -12.49 0.23 -14.57
N ARG A 5 -11.31 0.69 -14.15
CA ARG A 5 -10.57 0.13 -13.00
C ARG A 5 -11.42 0.29 -11.74
N ARG A 6 -11.54 -0.75 -10.92
CA ARG A 6 -12.35 -0.73 -9.69
C ARG A 6 -11.48 -1.02 -8.48
N TRP A 7 -11.46 -0.09 -7.53
CA TRP A 7 -10.70 -0.18 -6.31
C TRP A 7 -11.65 -0.16 -5.10
N ARG A 8 -11.37 -0.98 -4.09
CA ARG A 8 -11.83 -0.79 -2.73
C ARG A 8 -10.59 -0.60 -1.86
N ASN A 9 -10.49 0.54 -1.17
CA ASN A 9 -9.42 0.81 -0.22
C ASN A 9 -10.03 1.10 1.15
N ARG A 10 -9.88 0.17 2.09
CA ARG A 10 -10.63 0.18 3.37
C ARG A 10 -12.13 0.19 3.09
N LEU A 11 -12.80 1.28 3.45
CA LEU A 11 -14.24 1.52 3.26
C LEU A 11 -14.55 2.37 2.01
N GLU A 12 -13.54 2.89 1.30
CA GLU A 12 -13.72 3.75 0.14
C GLU A 12 -13.75 2.91 -1.16
N PHE A 13 -14.75 3.18 -2.01
CA PHE A 13 -14.89 2.57 -3.33
C PHE A 13 -14.58 3.62 -4.40
N ILE A 14 -13.71 3.26 -5.34
CA ILE A 14 -13.06 4.19 -6.28
C ILE A 14 -13.12 3.57 -7.68
N THR A 15 -13.64 4.30 -8.65
CA THR A 15 -13.87 3.83 -10.02
C THR A 15 -13.21 4.73 -11.05
N GLY A 16 -12.36 4.14 -11.90
CA GLY A 16 -11.69 4.84 -12.98
C GLY A 16 -10.41 5.56 -12.54
N ARG A 17 -9.64 6.06 -13.52
CA ARG A 17 -8.31 6.62 -13.28
C ARG A 17 -8.35 7.94 -12.52
N GLU A 18 -9.32 8.78 -12.81
CA GLU A 18 -9.45 10.12 -12.20
C GLU A 18 -9.67 10.02 -10.69
N GLU A 19 -10.62 9.18 -10.26
CA GLU A 19 -10.88 8.95 -8.84
C GLU A 19 -9.69 8.30 -8.13
N ILE A 20 -8.99 7.37 -8.79
CA ILE A 20 -7.75 6.76 -8.25
C ILE A 20 -6.69 7.85 -8.01
N VAL A 21 -6.49 8.77 -8.96
CA VAL A 21 -5.53 9.87 -8.80
C VAL A 21 -5.95 10.80 -7.67
N ALA A 22 -7.25 11.13 -7.56
CA ALA A 22 -7.76 11.97 -6.47
C ALA A 22 -7.57 11.31 -5.10
N PHE A 23 -7.84 10.01 -4.98
CA PHE A 23 -7.59 9.23 -3.78
C PHE A 23 -6.11 9.24 -3.39
N LEU A 24 -5.20 9.00 -4.34
CA LEU A 24 -3.76 8.95 -4.07
C LEU A 24 -3.21 10.31 -3.62
N LYS A 25 -3.71 11.42 -4.18
CA LYS A 25 -3.36 12.78 -3.72
C LYS A 25 -3.73 12.97 -2.25
N ARG A 26 -5.00 12.71 -1.88
CA ARG A 26 -5.46 12.83 -0.47
C ARG A 26 -4.68 11.90 0.47
N LYS A 27 -4.35 10.69 0.00
CA LYS A 27 -3.56 9.73 0.78
C LYS A 27 -2.20 10.32 1.14
N TRP A 28 -1.45 10.85 0.16
CA TRP A 28 -0.10 11.37 0.39
C TRP A 28 -0.06 12.77 1.00
N GLU A 29 -1.15 13.54 0.93
CA GLU A 29 -1.31 14.76 1.74
C GLU A 29 -1.37 14.43 3.24
N ARG A 30 -2.11 13.37 3.60
CA ARG A 30 -2.27 12.93 5.00
C ARG A 30 -1.08 12.12 5.51
N GLU A 31 -0.60 11.16 4.70
CA GLU A 31 0.39 10.18 5.12
C GLU A 31 1.81 10.65 4.80
N GLN A 32 2.39 11.47 5.68
CA GLN A 32 3.72 12.06 5.50
C GLN A 32 4.83 11.05 5.80
N ASP A 33 6.02 11.28 5.24
CA ASP A 33 7.19 10.39 5.37
C ASP A 33 6.91 8.91 5.03
N TYR A 34 5.95 8.70 4.13
CA TYR A 34 5.45 7.37 3.75
C TYR A 34 6.55 6.45 3.23
N ARG A 35 6.70 5.28 3.86
CA ARG A 35 7.59 4.18 3.45
C ARG A 35 6.86 2.87 3.40
N LEU A 36 7.01 2.14 2.30
CA LEU A 36 6.25 0.94 2.02
C LEU A 36 7.17 -0.22 1.68
N THR A 37 6.83 -1.38 2.22
CA THR A 37 7.34 -2.66 1.77
C THR A 37 6.17 -3.58 1.43
N LYS A 38 6.33 -4.42 0.40
CA LYS A 38 5.32 -5.36 -0.08
C LYS A 38 5.98 -6.73 -0.22
N GLU A 39 5.24 -7.78 0.06
CA GLU A 39 5.68 -9.15 -0.06
C GLU A 39 4.56 -10.00 -0.65
N LEU A 40 4.93 -10.89 -1.58
CA LEU A 40 4.00 -11.82 -2.21
C LEU A 40 3.44 -12.77 -1.15
N TRP A 41 2.13 -12.98 -1.17
CA TRP A 41 1.49 -14.01 -0.35
C TRP A 41 1.18 -15.27 -1.17
N THR A 42 0.47 -15.09 -2.27
CA THR A 42 0.17 -16.15 -3.25
C THR A 42 -0.28 -15.53 -4.57
N PHE A 43 -0.35 -16.32 -5.63
CA PHE A 43 -0.87 -15.90 -6.93
C PHE A 43 -1.54 -17.07 -7.64
N GLN A 44 -2.49 -16.74 -8.51
CA GLN A 44 -3.13 -17.69 -9.42
C GLN A 44 -3.62 -16.93 -10.66
N ASP A 45 -3.29 -17.43 -11.85
CA ASP A 45 -3.64 -16.82 -13.14
C ASP A 45 -3.27 -15.32 -13.19
N ASN A 46 -4.26 -14.46 -13.43
CA ASN A 46 -4.11 -13.01 -13.48
C ASN A 46 -4.34 -12.32 -12.12
N ARG A 47 -4.24 -13.05 -11.00
CA ARG A 47 -4.48 -12.55 -9.65
C ARG A 47 -3.27 -12.72 -8.75
N ILE A 48 -3.02 -11.71 -7.93
CA ILE A 48 -1.94 -11.68 -6.94
C ILE A 48 -2.52 -11.27 -5.59
N ALA A 49 -2.17 -12.01 -4.54
CA ALA A 49 -2.38 -11.61 -3.15
C ALA A 49 -1.07 -11.13 -2.55
N VAL A 50 -1.09 -9.96 -1.93
CA VAL A 50 0.08 -9.29 -1.36
C VAL A 50 -0.18 -8.96 0.11
N ARG A 51 0.84 -9.18 0.93
CA ARG A 51 0.99 -8.58 2.27
C ARG A 51 1.84 -7.33 2.16
N PHE A 52 1.55 -6.31 2.95
CA PHE A 52 2.37 -5.11 2.99
C PHE A 52 2.28 -4.42 4.33
N ALA A 53 3.32 -3.65 4.63
CA ALA A 53 3.33 -2.71 5.74
C ALA A 53 3.87 -1.38 5.24
N TYR A 54 3.32 -0.29 5.76
CA TYR A 54 3.89 1.04 5.54
C TYR A 54 3.96 1.87 6.83
N GLU A 55 5.00 2.67 6.95
CA GLU A 55 5.19 3.61 8.05
C GLU A 55 5.02 5.03 7.55
N TRP A 56 4.38 5.88 8.35
CA TRP A 56 4.07 7.26 8.03
C TRP A 56 3.76 8.03 9.31
N LYS A 57 3.73 9.37 9.22
CA LYS A 57 3.25 10.24 10.30
C LYS A 57 2.15 11.18 9.82
N ASP A 58 1.25 11.55 10.70
CA ASP A 58 0.23 12.56 10.41
C ASP A 58 0.75 13.99 10.67
N HIS A 59 -0.11 15.00 10.46
CA HIS A 59 0.21 16.41 10.71
C HIS A 59 0.44 16.75 12.18
N ALA A 60 0.08 15.86 13.11
CA ALA A 60 0.34 16.00 14.54
C ALA A 60 1.64 15.28 14.95
N GLU A 61 2.46 14.86 13.98
CA GLU A 61 3.71 14.10 14.17
C GLU A 61 3.52 12.73 14.85
N GLN A 62 2.29 12.21 14.90
CA GLN A 62 2.03 10.85 15.38
C GLN A 62 2.44 9.85 14.29
N TRP A 63 3.31 8.90 14.65
CA TRP A 63 3.72 7.83 13.77
C TRP A 63 2.75 6.65 13.76
N PHE A 64 2.61 6.01 12.62
CA PHE A 64 1.81 4.81 12.43
C PHE A 64 2.58 3.76 11.64
N ARG A 65 2.35 2.50 11.98
CA ARG A 65 2.60 1.36 11.10
C ARG A 65 1.25 0.83 10.63
N SER A 66 1.01 0.92 9.34
CA SER A 66 -0.19 0.38 8.70
C SER A 66 0.09 -0.99 8.15
N HIS A 67 -0.67 -1.99 8.61
CA HIS A 67 -0.61 -3.37 8.15
C HIS A 67 -1.70 -3.62 7.13
N GLY A 68 -1.36 -4.22 6.00
CA GLY A 68 -2.31 -4.36 4.89
C GLY A 68 -2.24 -5.68 4.15
N ASN A 69 -3.41 -6.12 3.70
CA ASN A 69 -3.56 -7.14 2.67
C ASN A 69 -4.21 -6.50 1.45
N GLU A 70 -3.67 -6.78 0.27
CA GLU A 70 -4.31 -6.39 -0.97
C GLU A 70 -4.32 -7.51 -2.01
N ASN A 71 -5.43 -7.59 -2.72
CA ASN A 71 -5.64 -8.51 -3.81
C ASN A 71 -5.78 -7.72 -5.11
N TRP A 72 -5.02 -8.12 -6.11
CA TRP A 72 -4.95 -7.50 -7.41
C TRP A 72 -5.45 -8.46 -8.48
N GLU A 73 -6.13 -7.91 -9.47
CA GLU A 73 -6.48 -8.61 -10.70
C GLU A 73 -6.04 -7.77 -11.90
N PHE A 74 -5.40 -8.40 -12.88
CA PHE A 74 -4.82 -7.74 -14.05
C PHE A 74 -5.59 -8.07 -15.33
N ASP A 75 -5.58 -7.15 -16.29
CA ASP A 75 -6.05 -7.40 -17.66
C ASP A 75 -4.95 -7.98 -18.56
N GLY A 76 -5.30 -8.34 -19.81
CA GLY A 76 -4.35 -8.91 -20.77
C GLY A 76 -3.24 -7.95 -21.23
N ALA A 77 -3.31 -6.67 -20.86
CA ALA A 77 -2.26 -5.69 -21.11
C ALA A 77 -1.36 -5.46 -19.88
N GLY A 78 -1.52 -6.27 -18.82
CA GLY A 78 -0.76 -6.15 -17.58
C GLY A 78 -1.20 -4.99 -16.67
N LEU A 79 -2.35 -4.37 -16.94
CA LEU A 79 -2.85 -3.27 -16.11
C LEU A 79 -3.80 -3.81 -15.04
N MET A 80 -3.66 -3.31 -13.83
CA MET A 80 -4.57 -3.65 -12.73
C MET A 80 -5.99 -3.17 -13.06
N ARG A 81 -6.92 -4.12 -13.19
CA ARG A 81 -8.35 -3.87 -13.43
C ARG A 81 -9.17 -3.87 -12.14
N TYR A 82 -8.72 -4.61 -11.12
CA TYR A 82 -9.33 -4.64 -9.79
C TYR A 82 -8.28 -4.57 -8.68
N ARG A 83 -8.60 -3.84 -7.61
CA ARG A 83 -7.81 -3.79 -6.36
C ARG A 83 -8.75 -3.84 -5.17
N ALA A 84 -8.56 -4.79 -4.26
CA ALA A 84 -9.17 -4.75 -2.94
C ALA A 84 -8.07 -4.67 -1.89
N ALA A 85 -8.10 -3.65 -1.03
CA ALA A 85 -7.14 -3.49 0.05
C ALA A 85 -7.84 -3.29 1.40
N SER A 86 -7.47 -4.11 2.37
CA SER A 86 -7.85 -3.97 3.78
C SER A 86 -6.59 -3.57 4.56
N ILE A 87 -6.70 -2.52 5.38
CA ILE A 87 -5.56 -1.87 6.02
C ILE A 87 -5.97 -1.44 7.42
N ASN A 88 -5.13 -1.75 8.40
CA ASN A 88 -5.31 -1.40 9.81
C ASN A 88 -4.10 -0.58 10.29
N ASP A 89 -4.35 0.52 10.99
CA ASP A 89 -3.30 1.42 11.46
C ASP A 89 -3.00 1.13 12.93
N GLN A 90 -1.72 0.92 13.23
CA GLN A 90 -1.19 0.79 14.58
C GLN A 90 -0.40 2.07 14.90
N PRO A 91 -0.79 2.86 15.91
CA PRO A 91 0.07 3.92 16.43
C PRO A 91 1.38 3.35 16.95
N ILE A 92 2.49 3.99 16.64
CA ILE A 92 3.83 3.62 17.11
C ILE A 92 4.59 4.87 17.57
N SER A 93 5.65 4.70 18.38
CA SER A 93 6.59 5.80 18.63
C SER A 93 7.53 5.99 17.43
N ALA A 94 8.24 7.11 17.39
CA ALA A 94 9.27 7.33 16.37
C ALA A 94 10.43 6.32 16.45
N ASP A 95 10.75 5.85 17.66
CA ASP A 95 11.84 4.91 17.93
C ASP A 95 11.48 3.47 17.52
N ASP A 96 10.18 3.14 17.48
CA ASP A 96 9.69 1.82 17.05
C ASP A 96 9.71 1.62 15.53
N ARG A 97 10.08 2.65 14.75
CA ARG A 97 10.13 2.58 13.29
C ARG A 97 11.14 1.54 12.79
N LEU A 98 10.77 0.84 11.73
CA LEU A 98 11.61 -0.16 11.07
C LEU A 98 12.06 0.28 9.67
N PHE A 99 11.41 1.29 9.07
CA PHE A 99 11.64 1.67 7.68
C PHE A 99 12.51 2.93 7.57
N HIS A 100 13.83 2.72 7.50
CA HIS A 100 14.84 3.78 7.48
C HIS A 100 15.63 3.78 6.18
N TRP A 101 15.19 4.61 5.23
CA TRP A 101 15.91 4.93 3.98
C TRP A 101 15.65 6.40 3.57
N PRO A 102 16.10 6.92 2.41
CA PRO A 102 15.58 8.17 1.85
C PRO A 102 14.18 8.00 1.23
N ALA A 103 13.43 9.09 1.00
CA ALA A 103 12.12 8.97 0.35
C ALA A 103 12.26 8.38 -1.07
N GLY A 104 11.42 7.39 -1.40
CA GLY A 104 11.45 6.72 -2.70
C GLY A 104 11.63 5.21 -2.61
N ARG A 105 12.35 4.63 -3.58
CA ARG A 105 12.54 3.18 -3.72
C ARG A 105 13.26 2.61 -2.49
N ARG A 106 12.70 1.55 -1.90
CA ARG A 106 13.35 0.75 -0.86
C ARG A 106 14.69 0.19 -1.39
N PRO A 107 15.83 0.38 -0.69
CA PRO A 107 17.10 -0.25 -1.05
C PRO A 107 16.99 -1.77 -1.19
N GLU A 108 17.82 -2.37 -2.03
CA GLU A 108 17.77 -3.83 -2.31
C GLU A 108 18.23 -4.67 -1.12
N ASP A 109 19.16 -4.14 -0.34
CA ASP A 109 19.74 -4.73 0.88
C ASP A 109 18.87 -4.51 2.13
N HIS A 110 17.86 -3.64 2.07
CA HIS A 110 16.93 -3.48 3.18
C HIS A 110 16.07 -4.75 3.33
N PRO A 111 15.88 -5.27 4.55
CA PRO A 111 15.07 -6.47 4.78
C PRO A 111 13.61 -6.30 4.31
N GLY A 112 13.03 -7.40 3.84
CA GLY A 112 11.61 -7.53 3.46
C GLY A 112 10.66 -7.64 4.67
N LEU A 113 9.36 -7.87 4.44
CA LEU A 113 8.38 -7.99 5.53
C LEU A 113 8.74 -9.14 6.47
N SER A 114 8.88 -10.35 5.92
CA SER A 114 9.13 -11.55 6.71
C SER A 114 10.45 -11.47 7.50
N ALA A 115 11.49 -10.87 6.90
CA ALA A 115 12.78 -10.69 7.57
C ALA A 115 12.73 -9.69 8.73
N LEU A 116 11.75 -8.78 8.75
CA LEU A 116 11.49 -7.86 9.85
C LEU A 116 10.55 -8.42 10.91
N GLY A 117 10.04 -9.65 10.74
CA GLY A 117 9.07 -10.26 11.65
C GLY A 117 7.68 -9.61 11.59
N LEU A 118 7.34 -8.96 10.46
CA LEU A 118 6.03 -8.35 10.19
C LEU A 118 5.13 -9.27 9.34
#